data_AF-G8LX72-F1
#
_entry.id   AF-G8LX72-F1
#
_cell.length_a   1.000
_cell.length_b   1.000
_cell.length_c   1.000
_cell.angle_alpha   90.00
_cell.angle_beta   90.00
_cell.angle_gamma   90.00
#
_symmetry.space_group_name_H-M   'P 1'
#
loop_
_entity.id
_entity.type
_entity.pdbx_description
1 polymer ?
#
loop_
_entity_poly.entity_id
_entity_poly.type
_entity_poly.pdbx_seq_one_letter_code
_entity_poly.pdbx_strand_id
1 'polypeptide(L)'
;MKIEKIQSGDIASLIKDFNNYIIYYFDNLKFGKGQIELDTDNVNEAFFFGEGKCLHIYREDGVKGMLYIEEPEDKEFILEEQILEDRILKEPLKVLAVKKYIEYDEDGQAYISRTLPVKFI
;
A
#
# COMPACT_ATOMS: atom_id res chain seq x y z
N MET A 1 10.03 0.56 -11.77
CA MET A 1 9.50 0.20 -10.45
C MET A 1 9.90 -1.20 -10.17
N LYS A 2 10.70 -1.37 -9.11
CA LYS A 2 11.14 -2.67 -8.67
C LYS A 2 10.04 -3.35 -7.86
N ILE A 3 9.79 -4.61 -8.16
CA ILE A 3 8.76 -5.42 -7.51
C ILE A 3 9.42 -6.68 -6.97
N GLU A 4 9.27 -6.91 -5.67
CA GLU A 4 9.78 -8.09 -4.99
C GLU A 4 8.63 -8.89 -4.39
N LYS A 5 8.57 -10.19 -4.70
CA LYS A 5 7.60 -11.11 -4.07
C LYS A 5 8.12 -11.51 -2.70
N ILE A 6 7.29 -11.35 -1.68
CA ILE A 6 7.63 -11.60 -0.29
C ILE A 6 6.87 -12.84 0.20
N GLN A 7 7.61 -13.76 0.82
CA GLN A 7 7.03 -14.93 1.48
C GLN A 7 6.51 -14.56 2.87
N SER A 8 5.54 -15.32 3.38
CA SER A 8 4.86 -15.02 4.65
C SER A 8 5.81 -14.81 5.85
N GLY A 9 6.93 -15.54 5.90
CA GLY A 9 7.90 -15.46 6.99
C GLY A 9 8.64 -14.12 7.10
N ASP A 10 8.77 -13.38 5.99
CA ASP A 10 9.54 -12.13 5.95
C ASP A 10 8.67 -10.88 6.19
N ILE A 11 7.35 -11.02 6.06
CA ILE A 11 6.37 -9.92 6.16
C ILE A 11 6.49 -9.18 7.49
N ALA A 12 6.55 -9.91 8.61
CA ALA A 12 6.61 -9.32 9.94
C ALA A 12 7.88 -8.48 10.17
N SER A 13 8.98 -8.82 9.49
CA SER A 13 10.20 -8.03 9.56
C SER A 13 10.07 -6.75 8.74
N LEU A 14 9.53 -6.85 7.52
CA LEU A 14 9.43 -5.73 6.59
C LEU A 14 8.41 -4.67 7.02
N ILE A 15 7.32 -5.06 7.69
CA ILE A 15 6.32 -4.13 8.23
C ILE A 15 6.97 -3.04 9.09
N LYS A 16 8.04 -3.36 9.81
CA LYS A 16 8.74 -2.43 10.71
C LYS A 16 9.38 -1.24 9.97
N ASP A 17 9.64 -1.38 8.68
CA ASP A 17 10.22 -0.34 7.85
C ASP A 17 9.21 0.72 7.38
N PHE A 18 7.95 0.58 7.78
CA PHE A 18 6.85 1.46 7.39
C PHE A 18 6.19 2.10 8.62
N ASN A 19 5.69 3.32 8.43
CA ASN A 19 5.01 4.08 9.48
C ASN A 19 3.55 4.39 9.13
N ASN A 20 3.09 4.07 7.93
CA ASN A 20 1.68 4.22 7.56
C ASN A 20 1.14 2.85 7.19
N TYR A 21 -0.10 2.58 7.57
CA TYR A 21 -0.78 1.34 7.24
C TYR A 21 -2.25 1.54 6.92
N ILE A 22 -2.78 0.67 6.05
CA ILE A 22 -4.20 0.40 5.85
C ILE A 22 -4.34 -1.12 5.84
N ILE A 23 -5.18 -1.69 6.69
CA ILE A 23 -5.32 -3.13 6.91
C ILE A 23 -6.80 -3.47 6.87
N TYR A 24 -7.17 -4.26 5.87
CA TYR A 24 -8.47 -4.87 5.70
C TYR A 24 -8.44 -6.26 6.33
N TYR A 25 -8.95 -6.36 7.55
CA TYR A 25 -9.30 -7.65 8.15
C TYR A 25 -10.65 -8.12 7.63
N PHE A 26 -11.00 -9.39 7.82
CA PHE A 26 -12.33 -9.89 7.43
C PHE A 26 -13.48 -9.23 8.19
N ASP A 27 -13.23 -8.75 9.40
CA ASP A 27 -14.24 -8.24 10.33
C ASP A 27 -14.14 -6.73 10.57
N ASN A 28 -13.00 -6.10 10.24
CA ASN A 28 -12.80 -4.67 10.46
C ASN A 28 -11.73 -4.06 9.54
N LEU A 29 -11.74 -2.73 9.45
CA LEU A 29 -10.72 -1.92 8.80
C LEU A 29 -9.90 -1.19 9.86
N LYS A 30 -8.57 -1.28 9.79
CA LYS A 30 -7.65 -0.44 10.57
C LYS A 30 -6.75 0.33 9.64
N PHE A 31 -6.55 1.60 9.91
CA PHE A 31 -5.56 2.40 9.21
C PHE A 31 -5.03 3.47 10.14
N GLY A 32 -3.84 3.97 9.87
CA GLY A 32 -3.22 4.96 10.74
C GLY A 32 -1.71 5.03 10.57
N LYS A 33 -1.09 5.73 11.52
CA LYS A 33 0.37 5.86 11.60
C LYS A 33 0.93 5.03 12.76
N GLY A 34 2.23 4.74 12.69
CA GLY A 34 2.97 4.02 13.72
C GLY A 34 3.13 2.53 13.45
N GLN A 35 3.72 1.85 14.43
CA GLN A 35 3.97 0.42 14.40
C GLN A 35 2.72 -0.36 14.82
N ILE A 36 2.44 -1.46 14.14
CA ILE A 36 1.31 -2.34 14.43
C ILE A 36 1.70 -3.79 14.15
N GLU A 37 1.19 -4.70 14.97
CA GLU A 37 1.27 -6.13 14.71
C GLU A 37 0.14 -6.54 13.77
N LEU A 38 0.48 -7.29 12.72
CA LEU A 38 -0.48 -7.80 11.76
C LEU A 38 -1.01 -9.16 12.22
N ASP A 39 -2.31 -9.26 12.43
CA ASP A 39 -2.98 -10.55 12.59
C ASP A 39 -3.09 -11.23 11.21
N THR A 40 -2.10 -12.07 10.91
CA THR A 40 -2.00 -12.79 9.64
C THR A 40 -3.11 -13.82 9.44
N ASP A 41 -3.76 -14.27 10.50
CA ASP A 41 -4.84 -15.27 10.42
C ASP A 41 -6.17 -14.62 10.00
N ASN A 42 -6.35 -13.34 10.33
CA ASN A 42 -7.56 -12.58 10.01
C ASN A 42 -7.37 -11.52 8.90
N VAL A 43 -6.14 -11.28 8.41
CA VAL A 43 -5.91 -10.32 7.32
C VAL A 43 -6.45 -10.85 5.99
N ASN A 44 -7.23 -10.00 5.30
CA ASN A 44 -7.62 -10.21 3.90
C ASN A 44 -6.66 -9.48 2.96
N GLU A 45 -6.38 -8.20 3.25
CA GLU A 45 -5.46 -7.35 2.48
C GLU A 45 -4.85 -6.27 3.39
N ALA A 46 -3.62 -5.85 3.13
CA ALA A 46 -2.99 -4.73 3.82
C ALA A 46 -2.01 -3.98 2.94
N PHE A 47 -1.85 -2.70 3.22
CA PHE A 47 -0.85 -1.83 2.64
C PHE A 47 -0.05 -1.20 3.77
N PHE A 48 1.25 -1.42 3.77
CA PHE A 48 2.22 -0.72 4.60
C PHE A 48 3.04 0.17 3.68
N PHE A 49 3.07 1.48 3.91
CA PHE A 49 3.54 2.40 2.87
C PHE A 49 4.25 3.64 3.41
N GLY A 50 5.04 4.25 2.52
CA GLY A 50 5.73 5.51 2.72
C GLY A 50 6.16 6.09 1.38
N GLU A 51 6.85 7.22 1.40
CA GLU A 51 7.36 7.82 0.17
C GLU A 51 8.36 6.85 -0.51
N GLY A 52 8.10 6.53 -1.78
CA GLY A 52 8.99 5.69 -2.58
C GLY A 52 8.83 4.18 -2.39
N LYS A 53 7.99 3.69 -1.47
CA LYS A 53 7.82 2.26 -1.26
C LYS A 53 6.47 1.87 -0.66
N CYS A 54 5.98 0.70 -1.05
CA CYS A 54 4.75 0.11 -0.51
C CYS A 54 4.88 -1.41 -0.42
N LEU A 55 4.66 -1.96 0.77
CA LEU A 55 4.44 -3.39 0.97
C LEU A 55 2.93 -3.66 0.93
N HIS A 56 2.50 -4.33 -0.14
CA HIS A 56 1.15 -4.84 -0.30
C HIS A 56 1.10 -6.30 0.15
N ILE A 57 0.20 -6.61 1.06
CA ILE A 57 -0.04 -7.94 1.60
C ILE A 57 -1.44 -8.34 1.19
N TYR A 58 -1.61 -9.54 0.68
CA TYR A 58 -2.91 -10.04 0.25
C TYR A 58 -3.01 -11.54 0.53
N ARG A 59 -4.25 -12.02 0.64
CA ARG A 59 -4.53 -13.42 0.85
C ARG A 59 -4.94 -14.09 -0.46
N GLU A 60 -4.18 -15.11 -0.86
CA GLU A 60 -4.46 -15.98 -1.99
C GLU A 60 -3.74 -17.32 -1.73
N ASP A 61 -4.47 -18.36 -1.31
CA ASP A 61 -3.90 -19.62 -0.81
C ASP A 61 -2.83 -19.42 0.28
N GLY A 62 -3.15 -18.58 1.26
CA GLY A 62 -2.25 -18.13 2.32
C GLY A 62 -1.93 -16.64 2.20
N VAL A 63 -1.11 -16.12 3.12
CA VAL A 63 -0.70 -14.71 3.14
C VAL A 63 0.55 -14.53 2.28
N LYS A 64 0.48 -13.65 1.29
CA LYS A 64 1.59 -13.28 0.39
C LYS A 64 1.86 -11.78 0.48
N GLY A 65 3.06 -11.37 0.09
CA GLY A 65 3.41 -9.96 -0.02
C GLY A 65 4.02 -9.60 -1.38
N MET A 66 3.87 -8.33 -1.76
CA MET A 66 4.56 -7.68 -2.85
C MET A 66 5.14 -6.36 -2.32
N LEU A 67 6.46 -6.23 -2.39
CA LEU A 67 7.15 -4.99 -2.06
C LEU A 67 7.41 -4.21 -3.35
N TYR A 68 6.84 -3.02 -3.41
CA TYR A 68 7.03 -2.02 -4.45
C TYR A 68 8.07 -1.01 -4.01
N ILE A 69 9.06 -0.75 -4.85
CA ILE A 69 10.10 0.24 -4.62
C ILE A 69 10.20 1.12 -5.87
N GLU A 70 9.95 2.41 -5.70
CA GLU A 70 10.13 3.41 -6.76
C GLU A 70 11.62 3.48 -7.15
N GLU A 71 11.88 3.44 -8.45
CA GLU A 71 13.19 3.63 -9.04
C GLU A 71 13.26 5.01 -9.71
N PRO A 72 14.47 5.54 -9.98
CA PRO A 72 14.61 6.85 -10.62
C PRO A 72 13.86 7.00 -11.93
N GLU A 73 13.57 5.92 -12.65
CA GLU A 73 12.84 5.90 -13.91
C GLU A 73 11.32 6.05 -13.73
N ASP A 74 10.77 5.82 -12.53
CA ASP A 74 9.33 5.87 -12.22
C ASP A 74 8.82 7.30 -11.99
N LYS A 75 8.89 8.13 -13.03
CA LYS A 75 8.57 9.56 -12.92
C LYS A 75 7.15 9.91 -13.35
N GLU A 76 6.47 9.02 -14.09
CA GLU A 76 5.18 9.32 -14.67
C GLU A 76 4.04 8.73 -13.85
N PHE A 77 3.36 9.61 -13.11
CA PHE A 77 2.23 9.25 -12.26
C PHE A 77 1.26 10.42 -12.12
N ILE A 78 0.00 10.10 -11.83
CA ILE A 78 -0.99 11.06 -11.33
C ILE A 78 -1.01 10.94 -9.81
N LEU A 79 -0.86 12.07 -9.12
CA LEU A 79 -1.10 12.16 -7.69
C LEU A 79 -2.57 12.49 -7.43
N GLU A 80 -3.25 11.62 -6.70
CA GLU A 80 -4.64 11.78 -6.29
C GLU A 80 -4.75 11.88 -4.77
N GLU A 81 -5.61 12.78 -4.30
CA GLU A 81 -5.96 12.92 -2.90
C GLU A 81 -7.35 12.31 -2.65
N GLN A 82 -7.44 11.38 -1.70
CA GLN A 82 -8.68 10.71 -1.31
C GLN A 82 -9.06 11.11 0.10
N ILE A 83 -10.30 11.57 0.30
CA ILE A 83 -10.81 12.00 1.60
C ILE A 83 -11.14 10.76 2.45
N LEU A 84 -10.63 10.72 3.68
CA LEU A 84 -10.93 9.67 4.64
C LEU A 84 -12.20 10.02 5.42
N GLU A 85 -13.11 9.06 5.60
CA GLU A 85 -14.38 9.31 6.29
C GLU A 85 -14.18 9.42 7.81
N ASP A 86 -14.56 10.58 8.36
CA ASP A 86 -14.47 10.94 9.79
C ASP A 86 -15.09 9.93 10.75
N ARG A 87 -16.09 9.15 10.30
CA ARG A 87 -16.79 8.18 11.15
C ARG A 87 -15.93 6.98 11.56
N ILE A 88 -14.87 6.69 10.81
CA ILE A 88 -13.96 5.57 11.06
C ILE A 88 -12.66 6.08 11.74
N LEU A 89 -12.43 7.39 11.70
CA LEU A 89 -11.21 8.03 12.14
C LEU A 89 -11.15 8.19 13.67
N LYS A 90 -10.19 7.51 14.31
CA LYS A 90 -9.74 7.85 15.67
C LYS A 90 -8.58 8.84 15.67
N GLU A 91 -7.92 9.01 14.53
CA GLU A 91 -6.77 9.90 14.34
C GLU A 91 -7.12 11.06 13.39
N PRO A 92 -6.43 12.22 13.46
CA PRO A 92 -6.75 13.40 12.66
C PRO A 92 -6.32 13.30 11.18
N LEU A 93 -6.24 12.10 10.62
CA LEU A 93 -5.83 11.86 9.23
C LEU A 93 -6.99 12.16 8.30
N LYS A 94 -6.89 13.19 7.45
CA LYS A 94 -8.03 13.63 6.63
C LYS A 94 -7.96 13.13 5.20
N VAL A 95 -6.75 12.97 4.69
CA VAL A 95 -6.52 12.67 3.28
C VAL A 95 -5.47 11.58 3.13
N LEU A 96 -5.69 10.68 2.18
CA LEU A 96 -4.71 9.72 1.68
C LEU A 96 -4.23 10.18 0.31
N ALA A 97 -2.93 10.38 0.17
CA ALA A 97 -2.29 10.59 -1.12
C ALA A 97 -1.98 9.24 -1.78
N VAL A 98 -2.39 9.11 -3.04
CA VAL A 98 -2.24 7.89 -3.85
C VAL A 98 -1.57 8.24 -5.18
N LYS A 99 -0.58 7.46 -5.58
CA LYS A 99 0.04 7.55 -6.91
C LYS A 99 -0.60 6.53 -7.85
N LYS A 100 -1.03 7.00 -9.02
CA LYS A 100 -1.46 6.19 -10.15
C LYS A 100 -0.36 6.21 -11.20
N TYR A 101 0.42 5.13 -11.28
CA TYR A 101 1.57 5.02 -12.19
C TYR A 101 1.09 4.76 -13.62
N ILE A 102 1.70 5.45 -14.58
CA ILE A 102 1.35 5.38 -15.99
C ILE A 102 2.39 4.53 -16.73
N GLU A 103 1.92 3.58 -17.51
CA GLU A 103 2.71 2.83 -18.48
C GLU A 103 2.05 2.93 -19.86
N TYR A 104 2.78 2.54 -20.90
CA TYR A 104 2.34 2.60 -22.29
C TYR A 104 2.43 1.20 -22.88
N ASP A 105 1.38 0.78 -23.60
CA ASP A 105 1.40 -0.48 -24.34
C ASP A 105 2.20 -0.37 -25.66
N GLU A 106 2.19 -1.44 -26.45
CA GLU A 106 2.94 -1.53 -27.72
C GLU A 106 2.50 -0.48 -28.75
N ASP A 107 1.23 -0.04 -28.70
CA ASP A 107 0.67 0.97 -29.60
C ASP A 107 0.88 2.41 -29.06
N GLY A 108 1.51 2.54 -27.89
CA GLY A 108 1.73 3.81 -27.22
C GLY A 108 0.49 4.37 -26.52
N GLN A 109 -0.50 3.53 -26.22
CA GLN A 109 -1.65 3.92 -25.43
C GLN A 109 -1.31 3.87 -23.93
N ALA A 110 -1.55 4.99 -23.24
CA ALA A 110 -1.31 5.12 -21.82
C ALA A 110 -2.37 4.37 -21.01
N TYR A 111 -1.94 3.65 -19.97
CA TYR A 111 -2.81 3.00 -18.98
C TYR A 111 -2.25 3.16 -17.57
N ILE A 112 -3.14 3.05 -16.56
CA ILE A 112 -2.71 3.01 -15.16
C ILE A 112 -2.26 1.59 -14.85
N SER A 113 -0.95 1.37 -14.72
CA SER A 113 -0.43 0.05 -14.39
C SER A 113 -0.69 -0.31 -12.93
N ARG A 114 -0.62 0.69 -12.04
CA ARG A 114 -0.72 0.50 -10.59
C ARG A 114 -1.26 1.73 -9.89
N THR A 115 -1.92 1.50 -8.76
CA THR A 115 -2.39 2.53 -7.83
C THR A 115 -1.89 2.18 -6.44
N LEU A 116 -1.00 3.00 -5.86
CA LEU A 116 -0.37 2.72 -4.57
C LEU A 116 -0.52 3.89 -3.59
N PRO A 117 -0.84 3.64 -2.31
CA PRO A 117 -0.84 4.66 -1.28
C PRO A 117 0.58 5.14 -0.98
N VAL A 118 0.74 6.44 -0.67
CA VAL A 118 2.05 7.07 -0.47
C VAL A 118 2.20 7.67 0.92
N LYS A 119 1.21 8.47 1.35
CA LYS A 119 1.21 9.09 2.68
C LYS A 119 -0.18 9.56 3.08
N PHE A 120 -0.41 9.65 4.38
CA PHE A 120 -1.52 10.42 4.92
C PHE A 120 -1.13 11.90 5.06
N ILE A 121 -2.02 12.79 4.62
CA ILE A 121 -1.96 14.25 4.73
C ILE A 121 -2.84 14.71 5.89
#